data_AF-A0A949BV18-F1
#
_entry.id   AF-A0A949BV18-F1
#
_cell.length_a   1.000
_cell.length_b   1.000
_cell.length_c   1.000
_cell.angle_alpha   90.00
_cell.angle_beta   90.00
_cell.angle_gamma   90.00
#
_symmetry.space_group_name_H-M   'P 1'
#
loop_
_entity.id
_entity.type
_entity.pdbx_description
1 polymer ?
#
loop_
_entity_poly.entity_id
_entity_poly.type
_entity_poly.pdbx_seq_one_letter_code
_entity_poly.pdbx_strand_id
1 'polypeptide(L)'
;IGTTGPLAKLEVDGTIQATAFSLDSGSLVDTSGGTANYLSKWSDAETLINSVIYDNGNVGIGTTGPVHKIDVVGTAGLSTGTAWTNTSDIRYKDIEEELSGSSLEKVLALRPVSFTWNELHESRYGEVPGLNYGFIAQEVEKVIPEFVSVDSEGYYWYNPSGFEAILTAAVQEQQQQISELSSILSVDKGGNVSISTGDGELTVQSTGNVGIGTTAPSTILAVVQASATDPIADAWTTYSSRRWKENFQPIEGALDKVKRLRGVYFDWKANGKHDIGMIAEDVGEIIPEVVAYEKNHIDAKSLDYARLVALLVEAIKEQQAQIEALQAEVSGMH
;
A
#
# COMPACT_ATOMS: atom_id res chain seq x y z
N ILE A 1 67.10 31.04 48.18
CA ILE A 1 66.56 32.32 48.70
C ILE A 1 65.31 31.98 49.51
N GLY A 2 65.24 32.38 50.78
CA GLY A 2 64.09 32.06 51.64
C GLY A 2 64.17 30.74 52.44
N THR A 3 65.03 29.78 52.05
CA THR A 3 65.25 28.50 52.76
C THR A 3 66.68 28.37 53.32
N THR A 4 66.84 27.63 54.42
CA THR A 4 68.15 27.32 55.05
C THR A 4 68.75 25.98 54.59
N GLY A 5 68.00 25.17 53.83
CA GLY A 5 68.44 23.88 53.31
C GLY A 5 68.10 23.71 51.83
N PRO A 6 68.76 24.43 50.91
CA PRO A 6 68.44 24.37 49.48
C PRO A 6 68.78 23.00 48.88
N LEU A 7 67.88 22.48 48.04
CA LEU A 7 68.00 21.23 47.28
C LEU A 7 68.48 21.44 45.84
N ALA A 8 68.47 22.67 45.34
CA ALA A 8 68.94 23.04 44.01
C ALA A 8 69.89 24.24 44.03
N LYS A 9 70.62 24.44 42.91
CA LYS A 9 71.54 25.58 42.75
C LYS A 9 70.84 26.94 42.87
N LEU A 10 69.56 27.01 42.49
CA LEU A 10 68.68 28.14 42.75
C LEU A 10 67.32 27.60 43.19
N GLU A 11 67.02 27.77 44.47
CA GLU A 11 65.71 27.48 45.05
C GLU A 11 65.18 28.76 45.69
N VAL A 12 63.94 29.13 45.38
CA VAL A 12 63.26 30.28 45.98
C VAL A 12 62.02 29.79 46.69
N ASP A 13 62.03 29.86 48.01
CA ASP A 13 60.86 29.60 48.84
C ASP A 13 60.04 30.90 48.93
N GLY A 14 59.21 31.14 47.92
CA GLY A 14 58.42 32.36 47.75
C GLY A 14 58.18 32.75 46.29
N THR A 15 57.48 33.86 46.06
CA THR A 15 57.19 34.35 44.70
C THR A 15 58.43 34.99 44.07
N ILE A 16 58.79 34.55 42.87
CA ILE A 16 59.78 35.23 42.04
C ILE A 16 59.07 36.26 41.16
N GLN A 17 59.34 37.55 41.36
CA GLN A 17 58.98 38.60 40.41
C GLN A 17 60.18 38.89 39.52
N ALA A 18 60.06 38.59 38.22
CA ALA A 18 61.11 38.85 37.24
C ALA A 18 60.48 39.44 35.97
N THR A 19 61.23 40.29 35.28
CA THR A 19 60.82 40.84 33.97
C THR A 19 60.92 39.80 32.85
N ALA A 20 61.85 38.84 32.99
CA ALA A 20 61.98 37.68 32.11
C ALA A 20 62.73 36.56 32.86
N PHE A 21 62.45 35.31 32.48
CA PHE A 21 63.29 34.16 32.81
C PHE A 21 63.96 33.68 31.52
N SER A 22 65.28 33.62 31.51
CA SER A 22 66.10 33.09 30.41
C SER A 22 66.90 31.90 30.93
N LEU A 23 66.83 30.77 30.25
CA LEU A 23 67.65 29.59 30.56
C LEU A 23 68.69 29.38 29.46
N ASP A 24 69.92 29.02 29.85
CA ASP A 24 70.98 28.65 28.90
C ASP A 24 70.69 27.31 28.18
N SER A 25 69.84 26.47 28.80
CA SER A 25 69.25 25.25 28.23
C SER A 25 68.23 24.67 29.22
N GLY A 26 67.05 24.23 28.75
CA GLY A 26 66.01 23.61 29.59
C GLY A 26 64.61 24.21 29.39
N SER A 27 63.58 23.55 29.91
CA SER A 27 62.18 24.03 29.87
C SER A 27 61.86 24.86 31.12
N LEU A 28 61.17 25.99 30.96
CA LEU A 28 60.58 26.78 32.07
C LEU A 28 59.39 26.07 32.72
N VAL A 29 58.78 25.14 31.99
CA VAL A 29 57.64 24.36 32.42
C VAL A 29 58.19 23.01 32.86
N ASP A 30 57.86 22.57 34.07
CA ASP A 30 58.06 21.18 34.50
C ASP A 30 57.20 20.28 33.61
N THR A 31 57.72 19.91 32.45
CA THR A 31 57.04 19.02 31.50
C THR A 31 57.37 17.57 31.79
N SER A 32 57.48 17.16 33.05
CA SER A 32 57.57 15.74 33.39
C SER A 32 56.34 14.94 32.90
N GLY A 33 55.26 15.59 32.45
CA GLY A 33 54.03 14.94 31.94
C GLY A 33 53.57 15.27 30.51
N GLY A 34 54.30 16.10 29.75
CA GLY A 34 53.89 16.48 28.39
C GLY A 34 54.42 15.52 27.32
N THR A 35 53.56 15.00 26.45
CA THR A 35 53.95 14.16 25.31
C THR A 35 53.72 14.92 24.00
N ALA A 36 54.63 14.75 23.03
CA ALA A 36 54.47 15.36 21.70
C ALA A 36 53.08 15.06 21.10
N ASN A 37 52.54 16.04 20.36
CA ASN A 37 51.23 15.99 19.68
C ASN A 37 49.99 15.96 20.59
N TYR A 38 50.14 15.87 21.91
CA TYR A 38 49.01 16.02 22.81
C TYR A 38 48.81 17.49 23.21
N LEU A 39 47.58 17.98 23.13
CA LEU A 39 47.24 19.29 23.68
C LEU A 39 47.34 19.23 25.20
N SER A 40 48.03 20.19 25.82
CA SER A 40 48.11 20.32 27.28
C SER A 40 46.76 20.71 27.88
N LYS A 41 46.43 20.15 29.06
CA LYS A 41 45.29 20.54 29.88
C LYS A 41 45.71 20.66 31.35
N TRP A 42 45.03 21.51 32.09
CA TRP A 42 45.17 21.56 33.55
C TRP A 42 44.49 20.33 34.17
N SER A 43 45.18 19.59 35.05
CA SER A 43 44.56 18.56 35.88
C SER A 43 44.02 19.11 37.19
N ASP A 44 44.62 20.18 37.69
CA ASP A 44 44.26 20.93 38.89
C ASP A 44 44.70 22.40 38.73
N ALA A 45 44.71 23.18 39.80
CA ALA A 45 45.00 24.62 39.76
C ALA A 45 46.44 24.95 39.29
N GLU A 46 47.38 24.01 39.38
CA GLU A 46 48.81 24.29 39.20
C GLU A 46 49.54 23.25 38.32
N THR A 47 48.88 22.16 37.90
CA THR A 47 49.51 21.07 37.15
C THR A 47 49.00 20.95 35.70
N LEU A 48 49.93 20.92 34.75
CA LEU A 48 49.66 20.63 33.33
C LEU A 48 49.92 19.15 33.01
N ILE A 49 48.98 18.51 32.31
CA ILE A 49 49.06 17.13 31.80
C ILE A 49 48.60 17.04 30.33
N ASN A 50 48.77 15.89 29.69
CA ASN A 50 48.18 15.64 28.36
C ASN A 50 46.65 15.55 28.41
N SER A 51 45.98 16.09 27.40
CA SER A 51 44.55 15.85 27.14
C SER A 51 44.33 14.54 26.39
N VAL A 52 43.06 14.17 26.17
CA VAL A 52 42.69 13.08 25.24
C VAL A 52 42.71 13.52 23.78
N ILE A 53 43.05 14.79 23.52
CA ILE A 53 43.10 15.38 22.18
C ILE A 53 44.52 15.27 21.67
N TYR A 54 44.66 14.55 20.56
CA TYR A 54 45.88 14.34 19.82
C TYR A 54 45.81 15.10 18.50
N ASP A 55 46.84 15.87 18.17
CA ASP A 55 46.95 16.65 16.94
C ASP A 55 48.26 16.32 16.22
N ASN A 56 48.13 15.65 15.07
CA ASN A 56 49.23 15.37 14.14
C ASN A 56 49.01 16.06 12.77
N GLY A 57 48.18 17.10 12.71
CA GLY A 57 47.62 17.70 11.50
C GLY A 57 46.18 17.28 11.20
N ASN A 58 45.72 16.21 11.86
CA ASN A 58 44.32 15.83 12.06
C ASN A 58 44.06 15.74 13.57
N VAL A 59 42.82 16.01 14.00
CA VAL A 59 42.47 16.01 15.43
C VAL A 59 41.83 14.68 15.81
N GLY A 60 42.51 13.90 16.64
CA GLY A 60 41.97 12.72 17.30
C GLY A 60 41.48 13.02 18.70
N ILE A 61 40.25 12.62 19.05
CA ILE A 61 39.73 12.62 20.42
C ILE A 61 39.58 11.17 20.86
N GLY A 62 40.43 10.72 21.78
CA GLY A 62 40.47 9.32 22.21
C GLY A 62 41.22 8.36 21.26
N THR A 63 41.90 8.89 20.23
CA THR A 63 42.76 8.14 19.30
C THR A 63 44.03 8.91 18.96
N THR A 64 45.14 8.20 18.71
CA THR A 64 46.41 8.76 18.22
C THR A 64 46.62 8.58 16.71
N GLY A 65 45.69 7.90 16.03
CA GLY A 65 45.72 7.67 14.59
C GLY A 65 44.46 8.20 13.89
N PRO A 66 44.14 9.51 13.98
CA PRO A 66 42.94 10.05 13.35
C PRO A 66 43.01 9.90 11.82
N VAL A 67 42.06 9.17 11.24
CA VAL A 67 41.98 8.94 9.78
C VAL A 67 41.19 10.03 9.05
N HIS A 68 40.41 10.82 9.80
CA HIS A 68 39.68 12.00 9.31
C HIS A 68 40.24 13.29 9.91
N LYS A 69 39.82 14.46 9.38
CA LYS A 69 40.23 15.77 9.89
C LYS A 69 39.89 15.96 11.38
N ILE A 70 38.76 15.40 11.80
CA ILE A 70 38.39 15.21 13.19
C ILE A 70 37.92 13.75 13.31
N ASP A 71 38.53 13.00 14.23
CA ASP A 71 38.23 11.60 14.50
C ASP A 71 37.98 11.42 15.99
N VAL A 72 36.81 10.92 16.37
CA VAL A 72 36.38 10.80 17.77
C VAL A 72 36.10 9.33 18.06
N VAL A 73 36.88 8.73 18.95
CA VAL A 73 36.58 7.40 19.49
C VAL A 73 35.59 7.56 20.64
N GLY A 74 34.39 7.02 20.44
CA GLY A 74 33.25 7.15 21.36
C GLY A 74 32.12 8.01 20.78
N THR A 75 31.23 8.50 21.63
CA THR A 75 30.11 9.35 21.20
C THR A 75 30.54 10.81 21.13
N ALA A 76 30.34 11.45 19.98
CA ALA A 76 30.41 12.90 19.83
C ALA A 76 29.00 13.49 19.87
N GLY A 77 28.79 14.50 20.71
CA GLY A 77 27.51 15.19 20.84
C GLY A 77 27.62 16.65 20.44
N LEU A 78 26.58 17.15 19.78
CA LEU A 78 26.36 18.58 19.61
C LEU A 78 25.34 19.00 20.66
N SER A 79 25.79 19.75 21.68
CA SER A 79 24.99 20.03 22.88
C SER A 79 23.87 21.07 22.66
N THR A 80 23.83 21.70 21.48
CA THR A 80 22.78 22.62 21.04
C THR A 80 22.36 22.26 19.62
N GLY A 81 21.10 22.54 19.27
CA GLY A 81 20.40 22.07 18.05
C GLY A 81 20.90 22.65 16.72
N THR A 82 22.19 22.53 16.46
CA THR A 82 22.73 22.59 15.10
C THR A 82 22.88 21.15 14.58
N ALA A 83 23.33 20.98 13.34
CA ALA A 83 23.62 19.67 12.79
C ALA A 83 25.09 19.61 12.38
N TRP A 84 25.65 18.40 12.32
CA TRP A 84 26.69 18.15 11.34
C TRP A 84 26.03 18.31 9.96
N THR A 85 26.05 19.53 9.43
CA THR A 85 25.31 19.85 8.20
C THR A 85 26.03 19.30 6.99
N ASN A 86 25.33 18.52 6.18
CA ASN A 86 25.79 18.14 4.85
C ASN A 86 25.39 19.25 3.86
N THR A 87 26.34 19.70 3.03
CA THR A 87 26.03 20.65 1.95
C THR A 87 25.18 19.96 0.90
N SER A 88 24.00 20.48 0.59
CA SER A 88 23.04 19.88 -0.36
C SER A 88 22.36 20.94 -1.23
N ASP A 89 23.13 21.86 -1.81
CA ASP A 89 22.66 22.84 -2.79
C ASP A 89 22.75 22.25 -4.20
N ILE A 90 21.74 22.47 -5.04
CA ILE A 90 21.72 21.98 -6.43
C ILE A 90 22.90 22.51 -7.26
N ARG A 91 23.44 23.70 -6.94
CA ARG A 91 24.60 24.27 -7.65
C ARG A 91 25.91 23.53 -7.38
N TYR A 92 25.93 22.67 -6.35
CA TYR A 92 27.06 21.81 -6.03
C TYR A 92 26.81 20.34 -6.42
N LYS A 93 25.74 20.05 -7.18
CA LYS A 93 25.38 18.70 -7.60
C LYS A 93 25.20 18.65 -9.11
N ASP A 94 26.00 17.82 -9.75
CA ASP A 94 25.70 17.33 -11.09
C ASP A 94 24.71 16.17 -10.94
N ILE A 95 23.51 16.32 -11.47
CA ILE A 95 22.45 15.30 -11.37
C ILE A 95 22.64 14.29 -12.50
N GLU A 96 23.08 13.09 -12.14
CA GLU A 96 23.31 12.00 -13.10
C GLU A 96 21.99 11.39 -13.58
N GLU A 97 21.12 10.97 -12.65
CA GLU A 97 19.83 10.36 -12.94
C GLU A 97 18.84 10.47 -11.77
N GLU A 98 17.55 10.29 -12.09
CA GLU A 98 16.50 10.13 -11.08
C GLU A 98 16.42 8.67 -10.64
N LEU A 99 16.39 8.43 -9.32
CA LEU A 99 16.24 7.09 -8.77
C LEU A 99 14.83 6.56 -9.08
N SER A 100 14.73 5.64 -10.03
CA SER A 100 13.47 4.96 -10.39
C SER A 100 13.73 3.60 -11.07
N GLY A 101 12.72 2.73 -11.06
CA GLY A 101 12.69 1.47 -11.78
C GLY A 101 13.51 0.31 -11.20
N SER A 102 14.25 0.51 -10.11
CA SER A 102 15.09 -0.54 -9.49
C SER A 102 15.30 -0.37 -7.98
N SER A 103 14.81 0.72 -7.39
CA SER A 103 15.09 1.01 -5.98
C SER A 103 14.37 0.05 -5.05
N LEU A 104 13.14 -0.35 -5.38
CA LEU A 104 12.41 -1.38 -4.64
C LEU A 104 13.11 -2.74 -4.73
N GLU A 105 13.62 -3.11 -5.91
CA GLU A 105 14.39 -4.34 -6.10
C GLU A 105 15.65 -4.33 -5.23
N LYS A 106 16.42 -3.23 -5.24
CA LYS A 106 17.60 -3.06 -4.38
C LYS A 106 17.23 -3.21 -2.90
N VAL A 107 16.16 -2.56 -2.43
CA VAL A 107 15.69 -2.68 -1.04
C VAL A 107 15.32 -4.11 -0.68
N LEU A 108 14.63 -4.83 -1.57
CA LEU A 108 14.23 -6.22 -1.35
C LEU A 108 15.41 -7.20 -1.36
N ALA A 109 16.51 -6.87 -2.05
CA ALA A 109 17.72 -7.67 -2.07
C ALA A 109 18.61 -7.50 -0.82
N LEU A 110 18.39 -6.44 -0.02
CA LEU A 110 19.15 -6.19 1.20
C LEU A 110 18.62 -7.02 2.37
N ARG A 111 19.54 -7.47 3.21
CA ARG A 111 19.21 -8.24 4.43
C ARG A 111 19.51 -7.41 5.68
N PRO A 112 18.50 -6.80 6.32
CA PRO A 112 18.70 -6.16 7.62
C PRO A 112 19.00 -7.20 8.69
N VAL A 113 19.96 -6.90 9.56
CA VAL A 113 20.39 -7.79 10.65
C VAL A 113 20.40 -7.05 11.98
N SER A 114 20.18 -7.79 13.06
CA SER A 114 20.58 -7.37 14.40
C SER A 114 21.88 -8.08 14.78
N PHE A 115 22.75 -7.39 15.51
CA PHE A 115 24.07 -7.90 15.85
C PHE A 115 24.63 -7.30 17.15
N THR A 116 25.58 -7.99 17.76
CA THR A 116 26.46 -7.47 18.81
C THR A 116 27.88 -7.46 18.28
N TRP A 117 28.71 -6.54 18.77
CA TRP A 117 30.12 -6.51 18.41
C TRP A 117 30.88 -7.67 19.06
N ASN A 118 31.96 -8.11 18.41
CA ASN A 118 32.82 -9.18 18.90
C ASN A 118 34.14 -8.61 19.45
N GLU A 119 34.96 -9.47 20.07
CA GLU A 119 36.24 -9.09 20.66
C GLU A 119 37.18 -8.38 19.66
N LEU A 120 37.15 -8.77 18.38
CA LEU A 120 37.97 -8.13 17.34
C LEU A 120 37.57 -6.66 17.16
N HIS A 121 36.27 -6.36 17.05
CA HIS A 121 35.78 -4.99 17.00
C HIS A 121 36.16 -4.22 18.27
N GLU A 122 35.88 -4.79 19.44
CA GLU A 122 36.12 -4.14 20.74
C GLU A 122 37.60 -3.79 20.94
N SER A 123 38.51 -4.66 20.52
CA SER A 123 39.96 -4.40 20.58
C SER A 123 40.41 -3.21 19.73
N ARG A 124 39.68 -2.91 18.66
CA ARG A 124 40.04 -1.86 17.68
C ARG A 124 39.33 -0.53 17.96
N TYR A 125 38.07 -0.58 18.39
CA TYR A 125 37.19 0.60 18.50
C TYR A 125 36.57 0.81 19.88
N GLY A 126 36.84 -0.09 20.84
CA GLY A 126 36.27 -0.07 22.17
C GLY A 126 34.94 -0.82 22.28
N GLU A 127 34.53 -1.07 23.52
CA GLU A 127 33.29 -1.77 23.84
C GLU A 127 32.07 -0.92 23.47
N VAL A 128 31.14 -1.53 22.74
CA VAL A 128 29.84 -0.94 22.42
C VAL A 128 28.76 -1.91 22.91
N PRO A 129 28.23 -1.70 24.13
CA PRO A 129 27.30 -2.64 24.74
C PRO A 129 25.92 -2.58 24.07
N GLY A 130 25.26 -3.74 23.99
CA GLY A 130 23.86 -3.85 23.56
C GLY A 130 23.67 -4.36 22.13
N LEU A 131 22.39 -4.52 21.77
CA LEU A 131 21.97 -5.00 20.44
C LEU A 131 21.94 -3.84 19.44
N ASN A 132 22.59 -4.04 18.30
CA ASN A 132 22.64 -3.09 17.20
C ASN A 132 21.81 -3.59 16.01
N TYR A 133 21.45 -2.68 15.11
CA TYR A 133 20.69 -2.98 13.89
C TYR A 133 21.37 -2.31 12.70
N GLY A 134 21.47 -3.02 11.59
CA GLY A 134 22.11 -2.48 10.38
C GLY A 134 22.25 -3.52 9.29
N PHE A 135 23.25 -3.34 8.43
CA PHE A 135 23.56 -4.24 7.32
C PHE A 135 24.99 -4.75 7.40
N ILE A 136 25.26 -5.90 6.78
CA ILE A 136 26.62 -6.42 6.59
C ILE A 136 27.17 -5.78 5.32
N ALA A 137 28.29 -5.05 5.42
CA ALA A 137 28.86 -4.31 4.29
C ALA A 137 29.15 -5.20 3.07
N GLN A 138 29.61 -6.44 3.27
CA GLN A 138 29.85 -7.41 2.20
C GLN A 138 28.56 -7.91 1.51
N GLU A 139 27.42 -7.83 2.19
CA GLU A 139 26.11 -8.11 1.59
C GLU A 139 25.59 -6.89 0.85
N VAL A 140 25.78 -5.69 1.41
CA VAL A 140 25.47 -4.41 0.73
C VAL A 140 26.26 -4.28 -0.57
N GLU A 141 27.55 -4.64 -0.59
CA GLU A 141 28.41 -4.54 -1.78
C GLU A 141 27.85 -5.28 -2.99
N LYS A 142 27.17 -6.41 -2.76
CA LYS A 142 26.57 -7.23 -3.83
C LYS A 142 25.33 -6.59 -4.45
N VAL A 143 24.70 -5.65 -3.75
CA VAL A 143 23.45 -5.00 -4.16
C VAL A 143 23.69 -3.55 -4.58
N ILE A 144 24.51 -2.83 -3.82
CA ILE A 144 24.81 -1.40 -3.95
C ILE A 144 26.33 -1.20 -3.70
N PRO A 145 27.20 -1.64 -4.63
CA PRO A 145 28.66 -1.59 -4.46
C PRO A 145 29.18 -0.17 -4.20
N GLU A 146 28.54 0.85 -4.76
CA GLU A 146 28.90 2.26 -4.61
C GLU A 146 28.82 2.79 -3.17
N PHE A 147 28.10 2.09 -2.28
CA PHE A 147 27.99 2.46 -0.87
C PHE A 147 29.10 1.85 -0.01
N VAL A 148 29.87 0.93 -0.56
CA VAL A 148 30.86 0.17 0.20
C VAL A 148 32.25 0.65 -0.13
N SER A 149 33.11 0.75 0.88
CA SER A 149 34.55 0.82 0.63
C SER A 149 35.31 -0.08 1.59
N VAL A 150 36.56 -0.34 1.23
CA VAL A 150 37.41 -1.35 1.85
C VAL A 150 38.76 -0.71 2.16
N ASP A 151 39.29 -0.89 3.37
CA ASP A 151 40.64 -0.42 3.69
C ASP A 151 41.73 -1.34 3.10
N SER A 152 42.98 -0.90 3.26
CA SER A 152 44.16 -1.67 2.91
C SER A 152 44.29 -3.01 3.66
N GLU A 153 43.54 -3.21 4.74
CA GLU A 153 43.53 -4.44 5.54
C GLU A 153 42.38 -5.39 5.15
N GLY A 154 41.46 -4.96 4.27
CA GLY A 154 40.34 -5.77 3.82
C GLY A 154 39.07 -5.66 4.68
N TYR A 155 38.98 -4.67 5.58
CA TYR A 155 37.74 -4.40 6.33
C TYR A 155 36.80 -3.52 5.52
N TYR A 156 35.53 -3.92 5.53
CA TYR A 156 34.48 -3.28 4.76
C TYR A 156 33.70 -2.31 5.63
N TRP A 157 33.42 -1.13 5.09
CA TRP A 157 32.42 -0.20 5.62
C TRP A 157 31.39 0.09 4.56
N TYR A 158 30.16 0.34 4.98
CA TYR A 158 29.15 0.93 4.10
C TYR A 158 28.79 2.32 4.59
N ASN A 159 28.54 3.24 3.66
CA ASN A 159 28.04 4.57 3.93
C ASN A 159 26.51 4.51 4.05
N PRO A 160 25.91 4.83 5.20
CA PRO A 160 24.46 4.86 5.32
C PRO A 160 23.81 6.04 4.57
N SER A 161 24.59 7.07 4.20
CA SER A 161 24.07 8.26 3.52
C SER A 161 23.60 7.92 2.12
N GLY A 162 22.37 8.30 1.78
CA GLY A 162 21.73 8.01 0.50
C GLY A 162 20.78 6.81 0.53
N PHE A 163 20.80 5.97 1.57
CA PHE A 163 19.80 4.92 1.75
C PHE A 163 18.40 5.54 1.85
N GLU A 164 18.26 6.71 2.49
CA GLU A 164 17.01 7.45 2.56
C GLU A 164 16.44 7.82 1.19
N ALA A 165 17.30 8.10 0.20
CA ALA A 165 16.88 8.41 -1.16
C ALA A 165 16.42 7.14 -1.90
N ILE A 166 17.16 6.05 -1.77
CA ILE A 166 16.78 4.73 -2.34
C ILE A 166 15.48 4.22 -1.70
N LEU A 167 15.34 4.34 -0.38
CA LEU A 167 14.10 3.99 0.33
C LEU A 167 12.93 4.86 -0.12
N THR A 168 13.15 6.16 -0.35
CA THR A 168 12.12 7.06 -0.89
C THR A 168 11.66 6.60 -2.27
N ALA A 169 12.61 6.33 -3.19
CA ALA A 169 12.30 5.84 -4.52
C ALA A 169 11.60 4.47 -4.49
N ALA A 170 12.04 3.55 -3.61
CA ALA A 170 11.39 2.26 -3.42
C ALA A 170 9.93 2.38 -2.95
N VAL A 171 9.65 3.31 -2.03
CA VAL A 171 8.27 3.58 -1.58
C VAL A 171 7.43 4.20 -2.70
N GLN A 172 8.01 5.06 -3.53
CA GLN A 172 7.33 5.61 -4.71
C GLN A 172 7.01 4.52 -5.73
N GLU A 173 7.95 3.62 -6.02
CA GLU A 173 7.76 2.46 -6.90
C GLU A 173 6.68 1.52 -6.32
N GLN A 174 6.70 1.24 -5.02
CA GLN A 174 5.67 0.45 -4.35
C GLN A 174 4.29 1.13 -4.46
N GLN A 175 4.21 2.46 -4.32
CA GLN A 175 2.96 3.20 -4.45
C GLN A 175 2.40 3.14 -5.88
N GLN A 176 3.26 3.12 -6.90
CA GLN A 176 2.85 2.89 -8.28
C GLN A 176 2.18 1.52 -8.44
N GLN A 177 2.83 0.44 -7.94
CA GLN A 177 2.27 -0.91 -7.99
C GLN A 177 0.91 -1.01 -7.27
N ILE A 178 0.76 -0.38 -6.10
CA ILE A 178 -0.52 -0.33 -5.36
C ILE A 178 -1.59 0.40 -6.16
N SER A 179 -1.23 1.47 -6.86
CA SER A 179 -2.17 2.25 -7.66
C SER A 179 -2.65 1.47 -8.89
N GLU A 180 -1.75 0.73 -9.55
CA GLU A 180 -2.09 -0.17 -10.65
C GLU A 180 -3.01 -1.30 -10.19
N LEU A 181 -2.70 -1.96 -9.07
CA LEU A 181 -3.57 -2.99 -8.47
C LEU A 181 -4.96 -2.45 -8.12
N SER A 182 -5.02 -1.24 -7.54
CA SER A 182 -6.27 -0.58 -7.16
C SER A 182 -7.13 -0.17 -8.37
N SER A 183 -6.53 -0.02 -9.55
CA SER A 183 -7.26 0.31 -10.78
C SER A 183 -8.04 -0.89 -11.34
N ILE A 184 -7.55 -2.11 -11.14
CA ILE A 184 -8.21 -3.35 -11.59
C ILE A 184 -9.30 -3.77 -10.61
N LEU A 185 -9.04 -3.61 -9.32
CA LEU A 185 -9.96 -3.95 -8.23
C LEU A 185 -10.09 -2.75 -7.30
N SER A 186 -11.18 -1.97 -7.47
CA SER A 186 -11.46 -0.84 -6.59
C SER A 186 -12.50 -1.24 -5.55
N VAL A 187 -12.18 -1.05 -4.27
CA VAL A 187 -13.19 -1.01 -3.19
C VAL A 187 -13.41 0.46 -2.85
N ASP A 188 -14.62 0.98 -3.11
CA ASP A 188 -14.92 2.36 -2.77
C ASP A 188 -15.20 2.55 -1.26
N LYS A 189 -15.33 3.80 -0.82
CA LYS A 189 -15.62 4.13 0.59
C LYS A 189 -16.96 3.58 1.09
N GLY A 190 -17.85 3.19 0.18
CA GLY A 190 -19.12 2.53 0.48
C GLY A 190 -19.01 1.01 0.59
N GLY A 191 -17.82 0.43 0.37
CA GLY A 191 -17.60 -1.01 0.34
C GLY A 191 -18.02 -1.69 -0.97
N ASN A 192 -18.28 -0.91 -2.03
CA ASN A 192 -18.59 -1.48 -3.34
C ASN A 192 -17.31 -2.03 -3.96
N VAL A 193 -17.35 -3.27 -4.45
CA VAL A 193 -16.26 -3.91 -5.18
C VAL A 193 -16.55 -3.78 -6.67
N SER A 194 -15.69 -3.06 -7.39
CA SER A 194 -15.75 -2.97 -8.85
C SER A 194 -14.52 -3.66 -9.45
N ILE A 195 -14.74 -4.53 -10.43
CA ILE A 195 -13.67 -5.18 -11.19
C ILE A 195 -13.68 -4.53 -12.57
N SER A 196 -12.66 -3.73 -12.86
CA SER A 196 -12.54 -2.99 -14.11
C SER A 196 -11.52 -3.66 -15.02
N THR A 197 -12.01 -4.46 -15.95
CA THR A 197 -11.27 -5.04 -17.09
C THR A 197 -11.42 -4.20 -18.37
N GLY A 198 -12.25 -3.13 -18.33
CA GLY A 198 -12.67 -2.33 -19.48
C GLY A 198 -14.12 -1.84 -19.30
N ASP A 199 -14.69 -1.17 -20.30
CA ASP A 199 -16.03 -0.55 -20.28
C ASP A 199 -17.14 -1.48 -19.71
N GLY A 200 -17.43 -1.35 -18.41
CA GLY A 200 -18.69 -1.80 -17.80
C GLY A 200 -18.87 -3.27 -17.44
N GLU A 201 -17.82 -4.08 -17.23
CA GLU A 201 -17.97 -5.55 -17.20
C GLU A 201 -18.66 -6.15 -15.95
N LEU A 202 -18.31 -5.75 -14.72
CA LEU A 202 -18.94 -6.30 -13.49
C LEU A 202 -18.83 -5.35 -12.28
N THR A 203 -19.95 -5.05 -11.64
CA THR A 203 -20.06 -4.23 -10.42
C THR A 203 -20.74 -5.01 -9.30
N VAL A 204 -20.17 -5.04 -8.10
CA VAL A 204 -20.81 -5.55 -6.88
C VAL A 204 -20.96 -4.42 -5.87
N GLN A 205 -22.19 -4.00 -5.63
CA GLN A 205 -22.49 -2.98 -4.63
C GLN A 205 -22.47 -3.56 -3.21
N SER A 206 -22.17 -2.75 -2.21
CA SER A 206 -22.21 -3.08 -0.79
C SER A 206 -23.62 -3.39 -0.28
N THR A 207 -24.63 -2.99 -1.03
CA THR A 207 -26.03 -3.41 -0.88
C THR A 207 -26.27 -4.87 -1.28
N GLY A 208 -25.29 -5.53 -1.91
CA GLY A 208 -25.36 -6.90 -2.42
C GLY A 208 -25.85 -7.01 -3.86
N ASN A 209 -26.19 -5.90 -4.51
CA ASN A 209 -26.62 -5.91 -5.92
C ASN A 209 -25.43 -6.11 -6.86
N VAL A 210 -25.61 -6.94 -7.88
CA VAL A 210 -24.62 -7.25 -8.90
C VAL A 210 -25.08 -6.71 -10.25
N GLY A 211 -24.24 -5.91 -10.91
CA GLY A 211 -24.45 -5.38 -12.25
C GLY A 211 -23.44 -5.95 -13.24
N ILE A 212 -23.89 -6.45 -14.39
CA ILE A 212 -23.05 -6.82 -15.54
C ILE A 212 -23.47 -5.91 -16.70
N GLY A 213 -22.53 -5.14 -17.25
CA GLY A 213 -22.83 -4.07 -18.22
C GLY A 213 -23.39 -2.78 -17.59
N THR A 214 -23.55 -2.70 -16.27
CA THR A 214 -24.08 -1.52 -15.55
C THR A 214 -23.45 -1.36 -14.17
N THR A 215 -23.20 -0.12 -13.78
CA THR A 215 -22.72 0.26 -12.44
C THR A 215 -23.85 0.59 -11.46
N ALA A 216 -25.09 0.68 -11.95
CA ALA A 216 -26.27 1.05 -11.16
C ALA A 216 -27.37 -0.03 -11.19
N PRO A 217 -27.10 -1.29 -10.77
CA PRO A 217 -28.13 -2.32 -10.66
C PRO A 217 -29.23 -1.91 -9.66
N SER A 218 -30.49 -1.93 -10.12
CA SER A 218 -31.69 -1.70 -9.29
C SER A 218 -32.31 -2.98 -8.71
N THR A 219 -31.69 -4.13 -8.99
CA THR A 219 -32.09 -5.48 -8.55
C THR A 219 -30.86 -6.25 -8.08
N ILE A 220 -31.07 -7.37 -7.38
CA ILE A 220 -29.99 -8.23 -6.85
C ILE A 220 -29.02 -8.65 -7.96
N LEU A 221 -29.53 -8.96 -9.15
CA LEU A 221 -28.75 -9.17 -10.36
C LEU A 221 -29.37 -8.35 -11.48
N ALA A 222 -28.57 -7.48 -12.11
CA ALA A 222 -28.94 -6.76 -13.33
C ALA A 222 -27.88 -7.05 -14.39
N VAL A 223 -28.32 -7.58 -15.53
CA VAL A 223 -27.47 -7.80 -16.70
C VAL A 223 -28.04 -6.96 -17.83
N VAL A 224 -27.23 -6.07 -18.39
CA VAL A 224 -27.67 -5.20 -19.48
C VAL A 224 -27.99 -6.03 -20.72
N GLN A 225 -29.13 -5.73 -21.35
CA GLN A 225 -29.57 -6.28 -22.62
C GLN A 225 -29.34 -5.25 -23.75
N ALA A 226 -29.29 -5.72 -25.00
CA ALA A 226 -28.95 -4.95 -26.20
C ALA A 226 -27.50 -4.43 -26.22
N SER A 227 -26.56 -5.15 -25.60
CA SER A 227 -25.12 -4.93 -25.76
C SER A 227 -24.54 -5.78 -26.91
N ALA A 228 -23.31 -5.51 -27.33
CA ALA A 228 -22.61 -6.37 -28.28
C ALA A 228 -22.39 -7.81 -27.76
N THR A 229 -22.57 -8.03 -26.46
CA THR A 229 -22.35 -9.29 -25.74
C THR A 229 -23.54 -9.59 -24.83
N ASP A 230 -24.75 -9.60 -25.40
CA ASP A 230 -25.95 -9.97 -24.64
C ASP A 230 -25.76 -11.30 -23.90
N PRO A 231 -26.29 -11.43 -22.67
CA PRO A 231 -26.11 -12.65 -21.90
C PRO A 231 -26.74 -13.83 -22.63
N ILE A 232 -25.91 -14.82 -22.95
CA ILE A 232 -26.35 -16.11 -23.49
C ILE A 232 -26.46 -17.09 -22.32
N ALA A 233 -27.67 -17.53 -22.02
CA ALA A 233 -27.95 -18.57 -21.05
C ALA A 233 -28.53 -19.79 -21.75
N ASP A 234 -28.03 -20.98 -21.41
CA ASP A 234 -28.57 -22.25 -21.93
C ASP A 234 -30.01 -22.50 -21.41
N ALA A 235 -30.25 -22.23 -20.12
CA ALA A 235 -31.58 -22.23 -19.51
C ALA A 235 -31.63 -21.44 -18.20
N TRP A 236 -32.82 -20.91 -17.87
CA TRP A 236 -33.16 -20.46 -16.51
C TRP A 236 -34.03 -21.54 -15.84
N THR A 237 -33.49 -22.20 -14.81
CA THR A 237 -34.25 -23.22 -14.08
C THR A 237 -35.23 -22.55 -13.10
N THR A 238 -36.53 -22.62 -13.40
CA THR A 238 -37.59 -22.13 -12.51
C THR A 238 -38.11 -23.26 -11.62
N TYR A 239 -37.93 -23.15 -10.31
CA TYR A 239 -38.40 -24.14 -9.35
C TYR A 239 -39.94 -24.16 -9.27
N SER A 240 -40.55 -25.34 -9.46
CA SER A 240 -42.01 -25.50 -9.45
C SER A 240 -42.52 -26.66 -8.59
N SER A 241 -41.64 -27.29 -7.80
CA SER A 241 -41.96 -28.44 -6.94
C SER A 241 -43.08 -28.16 -5.95
N ARG A 242 -44.00 -29.12 -5.77
CA ARG A 242 -45.12 -29.08 -4.81
C ARG A 242 -44.67 -28.69 -3.39
N ARG A 243 -43.49 -29.13 -2.95
CA ARG A 243 -42.94 -28.81 -1.60
C ARG A 243 -42.77 -27.31 -1.32
N TRP A 244 -42.73 -26.48 -2.36
CA TRP A 244 -42.56 -25.03 -2.27
C TRP A 244 -43.88 -24.27 -2.43
N LYS A 245 -45.02 -24.96 -2.54
CA LYS A 245 -46.33 -24.38 -2.87
C LYS A 245 -47.42 -24.97 -1.96
N GLU A 246 -48.41 -24.16 -1.63
CA GLU A 246 -49.58 -24.54 -0.85
C GLU A 246 -50.86 -23.94 -1.47
N ASN A 247 -52.04 -24.32 -0.95
CA ASN A 247 -53.34 -23.75 -1.35
C ASN A 247 -53.66 -23.84 -2.86
N PHE A 248 -53.63 -25.04 -3.44
CA PHE A 248 -53.89 -25.26 -4.86
C PHE A 248 -55.37 -25.08 -5.22
N GLN A 249 -55.65 -24.19 -6.19
CA GLN A 249 -56.99 -23.99 -6.77
C GLN A 249 -56.88 -24.04 -8.31
N PRO A 250 -57.89 -24.58 -9.01
CA PRO A 250 -57.95 -24.53 -10.47
C PRO A 250 -58.12 -23.08 -10.97
N ILE A 251 -57.65 -22.81 -12.18
CA ILE A 251 -57.87 -21.51 -12.83
C ILE A 251 -59.23 -21.55 -13.52
N GLU A 252 -60.23 -20.92 -12.91
CA GLU A 252 -61.59 -20.88 -13.45
C GLU A 252 -61.78 -19.75 -14.48
N GLY A 253 -62.69 -19.98 -15.43
CA GLY A 253 -63.04 -19.02 -16.48
C GLY A 253 -61.88 -18.76 -17.42
N ALA A 254 -61.01 -19.75 -17.60
CA ALA A 254 -59.75 -19.59 -18.32
C ALA A 254 -59.98 -19.28 -19.80
N LEU A 255 -60.98 -19.92 -20.43
CA LEU A 255 -61.32 -19.67 -21.83
C LEU A 255 -61.85 -18.25 -22.05
N ASP A 256 -62.71 -17.76 -21.13
CA ASP A 256 -63.23 -16.39 -21.21
C ASP A 256 -62.09 -15.35 -21.08
N LYS A 257 -61.18 -15.56 -20.12
CA LYS A 257 -59.99 -14.73 -19.95
C LYS A 257 -59.14 -14.72 -21.22
N VAL A 258 -58.82 -15.88 -21.79
CA VAL A 258 -58.04 -15.99 -23.03
C VAL A 258 -58.71 -15.27 -24.20
N LYS A 259 -60.03 -15.40 -24.35
CA LYS A 259 -60.79 -14.72 -25.42
C LYS A 259 -60.72 -13.19 -25.35
N ARG A 260 -60.46 -12.63 -24.17
CA ARG A 260 -60.29 -11.19 -23.95
C ARG A 260 -58.86 -10.70 -24.18
N LEU A 261 -57.87 -11.58 -24.17
CA LEU A 261 -56.48 -11.22 -24.43
C LEU A 261 -56.29 -10.84 -25.90
N ARG A 262 -55.39 -9.88 -26.15
CA ARG A 262 -55.10 -9.37 -27.49
C ARG A 262 -53.61 -9.47 -27.79
N GLY A 263 -53.26 -10.33 -28.74
CA GLY A 263 -51.94 -10.31 -29.38
C GLY A 263 -51.84 -9.14 -30.35
N VAL A 264 -50.71 -8.43 -30.35
CA VAL A 264 -50.45 -7.27 -31.19
C VAL A 264 -49.06 -7.36 -31.82
N TYR A 265 -48.92 -6.78 -33.00
CA TYR A 265 -47.61 -6.41 -33.55
C TYR A 265 -47.26 -5.00 -33.07
N PHE A 266 -45.98 -4.74 -32.82
CA PHE A 266 -45.51 -3.44 -32.38
C PHE A 266 -44.07 -3.19 -32.83
N ASP A 267 -43.65 -1.94 -32.80
CA ASP A 267 -42.27 -1.53 -33.03
C ASP A 267 -41.66 -0.98 -31.74
N TRP A 268 -40.47 -1.45 -31.38
CA TRP A 268 -39.77 -0.99 -30.18
C TRP A 268 -39.36 0.48 -30.31
N LYS A 269 -39.73 1.33 -29.35
CA LYS A 269 -39.34 2.75 -29.35
C LYS A 269 -37.81 2.96 -29.31
N ALA A 270 -37.06 2.03 -28.72
CA ALA A 270 -35.62 2.17 -28.52
C ALA A 270 -34.81 2.00 -29.82
N ASN A 271 -35.23 1.11 -30.73
CA ASN A 271 -34.45 0.75 -31.92
C ASN A 271 -35.29 0.55 -33.19
N GLY A 272 -36.60 0.77 -33.14
CA GLY A 272 -37.53 0.58 -34.26
C GLY A 272 -37.72 -0.86 -34.70
N LYS A 273 -37.23 -1.85 -33.94
CA LYS A 273 -37.34 -3.26 -34.29
C LYS A 273 -38.82 -3.68 -34.25
N HIS A 274 -39.28 -4.27 -35.34
CA HIS A 274 -40.60 -4.88 -35.43
C HIS A 274 -40.67 -6.19 -34.64
N ASP A 275 -41.72 -6.37 -33.86
CA ASP A 275 -41.91 -7.52 -32.98
C ASP A 275 -43.40 -7.85 -32.77
N ILE A 276 -43.67 -8.98 -32.10
CA ILE A 276 -45.01 -9.46 -31.77
C ILE A 276 -45.11 -9.79 -30.27
N GLY A 277 -46.24 -9.50 -29.66
CA GLY A 277 -46.47 -9.82 -28.25
C GLY A 277 -47.83 -9.35 -27.76
N MET A 278 -47.89 -8.94 -26.49
CA MET A 278 -49.08 -8.40 -25.82
C MET A 278 -48.72 -7.09 -25.11
N ILE A 279 -49.69 -6.19 -24.98
CA ILE A 279 -49.56 -4.99 -24.14
C ILE A 279 -49.80 -5.42 -22.69
N ALA A 280 -48.83 -5.17 -21.82
CA ALA A 280 -48.87 -5.69 -20.45
C ALA A 280 -50.04 -5.12 -19.64
N GLU A 281 -50.37 -3.84 -19.81
CA GLU A 281 -51.50 -3.18 -19.16
C GLU A 281 -52.84 -3.80 -19.58
N ASP A 282 -53.04 -4.08 -20.87
CA ASP A 282 -54.25 -4.76 -21.38
C ASP A 282 -54.41 -6.16 -20.77
N VAL A 283 -53.29 -6.89 -20.62
CA VAL A 283 -53.29 -8.21 -19.97
C VAL A 283 -53.62 -8.06 -18.49
N GLY A 284 -53.08 -7.04 -17.83
CA GLY A 284 -53.25 -6.78 -16.40
C GLY A 284 -54.69 -6.48 -15.98
N GLU A 285 -55.52 -5.93 -16.88
CA GLU A 285 -56.96 -5.76 -16.65
C GLU A 285 -57.73 -7.09 -16.56
N ILE A 286 -57.18 -8.17 -17.12
CA ILE A 286 -57.82 -9.49 -17.20
C ILE A 286 -57.16 -10.45 -16.21
N ILE A 287 -55.82 -10.39 -16.12
CA ILE A 287 -54.96 -11.32 -15.38
C ILE A 287 -53.84 -10.51 -14.70
N PRO A 288 -54.14 -9.80 -13.61
CA PRO A 288 -53.17 -8.94 -12.94
C PRO A 288 -51.96 -9.73 -12.41
N GLU A 289 -52.09 -11.02 -12.13
CA GLU A 289 -51.07 -11.86 -11.49
C GLU A 289 -49.84 -12.14 -12.36
N VAL A 290 -49.92 -11.88 -13.66
CA VAL A 290 -48.81 -12.06 -14.61
C VAL A 290 -48.12 -10.74 -14.97
N VAL A 291 -48.58 -9.61 -14.44
CA VAL A 291 -48.02 -8.29 -14.73
C VAL A 291 -47.34 -7.73 -13.49
N ALA A 292 -46.08 -7.30 -13.65
CA ALA A 292 -45.42 -6.51 -12.63
C ALA A 292 -45.56 -5.04 -12.97
N TYR A 293 -45.99 -4.21 -12.02
CA TYR A 293 -46.12 -2.77 -12.17
C TYR A 293 -44.95 -2.02 -11.54
N GLU A 294 -44.72 -0.79 -12.01
CA GLU A 294 -43.90 0.18 -11.30
C GLU A 294 -44.52 0.59 -9.94
N LYS A 295 -43.79 1.36 -9.13
CA LYS A 295 -44.24 1.81 -7.81
C LYS A 295 -45.53 2.64 -7.85
N ASN A 296 -45.88 3.22 -9.00
CA ASN A 296 -47.12 3.97 -9.18
C ASN A 296 -48.34 3.07 -9.35
N HIS A 297 -48.17 1.75 -9.52
CA HIS A 297 -49.24 0.78 -9.76
C HIS A 297 -50.06 1.05 -11.03
N ILE A 298 -49.51 1.82 -11.98
CA ILE A 298 -50.17 2.19 -13.23
C ILE A 298 -49.35 1.67 -14.41
N ASP A 299 -48.05 1.98 -14.45
CA ASP A 299 -47.21 1.60 -15.59
C ASP A 299 -46.71 0.17 -15.42
N ALA A 300 -46.92 -0.67 -16.44
CA ALA A 300 -46.45 -2.04 -16.40
C ALA A 300 -44.93 -2.08 -16.66
N LYS A 301 -44.21 -2.74 -15.77
CA LYS A 301 -42.76 -2.97 -15.86
C LYS A 301 -42.42 -4.20 -16.70
N SER A 302 -43.23 -5.26 -16.61
CA SER A 302 -42.99 -6.52 -17.33
C SER A 302 -44.21 -7.43 -17.35
N LEU A 303 -44.27 -8.33 -18.33
CA LEU A 303 -45.25 -9.42 -18.45
C LEU A 303 -44.58 -10.80 -18.33
N ASP A 304 -45.09 -11.66 -17.45
CA ASP A 304 -44.65 -13.05 -17.29
C ASP A 304 -45.39 -13.98 -18.26
N TYR A 305 -44.89 -14.06 -19.50
CA TYR A 305 -45.44 -14.95 -20.53
C TYR A 305 -45.46 -16.43 -20.12
N ALA A 306 -44.50 -16.88 -19.30
CA ALA A 306 -44.41 -18.29 -18.91
C ALA A 306 -45.62 -18.70 -18.04
N ARG A 307 -46.15 -17.79 -17.22
CA ARG A 307 -47.35 -18.06 -16.41
C ARG A 307 -48.63 -18.15 -17.22
N LEU A 308 -48.71 -17.52 -18.39
CA LEU A 308 -49.88 -17.64 -19.26
C LEU A 308 -50.08 -19.08 -19.74
N VAL A 309 -49.03 -19.91 -19.78
CA VAL A 309 -49.15 -21.34 -20.13
C VAL A 309 -50.12 -22.07 -19.20
N ALA A 310 -50.13 -21.76 -17.90
CA ALA A 310 -51.05 -22.39 -16.96
C ALA A 310 -52.51 -22.04 -17.26
N LEU A 311 -52.78 -20.78 -17.61
CA LEU A 311 -54.10 -20.34 -18.06
C LEU A 311 -54.51 -21.02 -19.37
N LEU A 312 -53.61 -21.06 -20.35
CA LEU A 312 -53.86 -21.67 -21.66
C LEU A 312 -54.20 -23.16 -21.52
N VAL A 313 -53.55 -23.87 -20.60
CA VAL A 313 -53.87 -25.29 -20.30
C VAL A 313 -55.31 -25.43 -19.82
N GLU A 314 -55.78 -24.60 -18.89
CA GLU A 314 -57.17 -24.68 -18.42
C GLU A 314 -58.17 -24.19 -19.47
N ALA A 315 -57.82 -23.19 -20.28
CA ALA A 315 -58.67 -22.71 -21.37
C ALA A 315 -58.89 -23.79 -22.44
N ILE A 316 -57.85 -24.56 -22.78
CA ILE A 316 -57.95 -25.70 -23.71
C ILE A 316 -58.84 -26.80 -23.11
N LYS A 317 -58.74 -27.07 -21.81
CA LYS A 317 -59.64 -28.04 -21.13
C LYS A 317 -61.10 -27.57 -21.17
N GLU A 318 -61.37 -26.30 -20.87
CA GLU A 318 -62.71 -25.72 -20.96
C GLU A 318 -63.25 -25.77 -22.39
N GLN A 319 -62.43 -25.44 -23.39
CA GLN A 319 -62.80 -25.52 -24.80
C GLN A 319 -63.10 -26.96 -25.23
N GLN A 320 -62.26 -27.91 -24.81
CA GLN A 320 -62.44 -29.33 -25.12
C GLN A 320 -63.75 -29.87 -24.53
N ALA A 321 -64.10 -29.48 -23.30
CA ALA A 321 -65.37 -29.84 -22.69
C ALA A 321 -66.59 -29.29 -23.48
N GLN A 322 -66.51 -28.06 -24.00
CA GLN A 322 -67.57 -27.50 -24.85
C GLN A 322 -67.70 -28.25 -26.18
N ILE A 323 -66.58 -28.65 -26.79
CA ILE A 323 -66.58 -29.44 -28.04
C ILE A 323 -67.22 -30.81 -27.81
N GLU A 324 -66.87 -31.49 -26.72
CA GLU A 324 -67.45 -32.79 -26.36
C GLU A 324 -68.97 -32.70 -26.11
N ALA A 325 -69.42 -31.64 -25.42
CA ALA A 325 -70.83 -31.38 -25.21
C ALA A 325 -71.59 -31.16 -26.54
N LEU A 326 -71.02 -30.34 -27.43
CA LEU A 326 -71.60 -30.09 -28.76
C LEU A 326 -71.65 -31.37 -29.62
N GLN A 327 -70.61 -32.20 -29.58
CA GLN A 327 -70.57 -33.47 -30.31
C GLN A 327 -71.63 -34.46 -29.81
N ALA A 328 -71.85 -34.51 -28.49
CA ALA A 328 -72.88 -35.35 -27.90
C ALA A 328 -74.30 -34.89 -28.31
N GLU A 329 -74.54 -33.58 -28.35
CA GLU A 329 -75.82 -33.01 -28.81
C GLU A 329 -76.08 -33.35 -30.28
N VAL A 330 -75.09 -33.16 -31.16
CA VAL A 330 -75.20 -33.50 -32.58
C VAL A 330 -75.43 -35.00 -32.80
N SER A 331 -74.76 -35.86 -32.02
CA SER A 331 -74.90 -37.31 -32.11
C SER A 331 -76.26 -37.82 -31.60
N GLY A 332 -76.89 -37.11 -30.66
CA GLY A 332 -78.24 -37.42 -30.17
C GLY A 332 -79.37 -36.91 -31.06
N MET A 333 -79.06 -36.13 -32.10
CA MET A 333 -80.01 -35.64 -33.10
C MET A 333 -80.17 -36.58 -34.32
N HIS A 334 -79.37 -37.64 -34.42
CA HIS A 334 -79.48 -38.71 -35.42
C HIS A 334 -80.10 -39.96 -34.80
#